data_AF-A0A7K2J7A6-F1
#
_entry.id   AF-A0A7K2J7A6-F1
#
_cell.length_a   1.000
_cell.length_b   1.000
_cell.length_c   1.000
_cell.angle_alpha   90.00
_cell.angle_beta   90.00
_cell.angle_gamma   90.00
#
_symmetry.space_group_name_H-M   'P 1'
#
loop_
_entity.id
_entity.type
_entity.pdbx_description
1 polymer ?
#
loop_
_entity_poly.entity_id
_entity_poly.type
_entity_poly.pdbx_seq_one_letter_code
_entity_poly.pdbx_strand_id
1 'polypeptide(L)'
;MTEEAITAAAAVFPGLRDTVLTSHVSRQDPALVVRPPGGYADLRAFNARRRTTDPRLQLAGDYFGPSSTYGALRSGEEAAARILTHLTRTHRSRRPHES
;
A
#
# COMPACT_ATOMS: atom_id res chain seq x y z
N MET A 1 -10.95 8.83 24.44
CA MET A 1 -9.96 7.96 23.78
C MET A 1 -8.76 7.59 24.65
N THR A 2 -7.87 8.51 25.07
CA THR A 2 -6.70 8.10 25.88
C THR A 2 -7.09 7.50 27.23
N GLU A 3 -8.00 8.15 27.98
CA GLU A 3 -8.50 7.61 29.25
C GLU A 3 -9.26 6.28 29.11
N GLU A 4 -10.06 6.14 28.05
CA GLU A 4 -10.79 4.89 27.75
C GLU A 4 -9.80 3.76 27.42
N ALA A 5 -8.77 4.03 26.62
CA ALA A 5 -7.74 3.06 26.28
C ALA A 5 -6.92 2.64 27.52
N ILE A 6 -6.54 3.58 28.38
CA ILE A 6 -5.84 3.30 29.64
C ILE A 6 -6.73 2.46 30.57
N THR A 7 -8.01 2.81 30.67
CA THR A 7 -8.98 2.07 31.50
C THR A 7 -9.15 0.64 31.02
N ALA A 8 -9.33 0.44 29.71
CA ALA A 8 -9.45 -0.89 29.11
C ALA A 8 -8.16 -1.71 29.29
N ALA A 9 -6.99 -1.10 29.10
CA ALA A 9 -5.71 -1.76 29.29
C ALA A 9 -5.45 -2.12 30.77
N ALA A 10 -5.85 -1.27 31.71
CA ALA A 10 -5.72 -1.54 33.15
C ALA A 10 -6.60 -2.70 33.64
N ALA A 11 -7.71 -2.99 32.95
CA ALA A 11 -8.53 -4.17 33.22
C ALA A 11 -7.81 -5.48 32.90
N VAL A 12 -6.86 -5.45 31.95
CA VAL A 12 -6.02 -6.60 31.57
C VAL A 12 -4.71 -6.60 32.35
N PHE A 13 -4.14 -5.42 32.62
CA PHE A 13 -2.86 -5.23 33.30
C PHE A 13 -3.03 -4.35 34.56
N PRO A 14 -3.30 -4.93 35.74
CA PRO A 14 -3.46 -4.18 36.98
C PRO A 14 -2.23 -3.32 37.29
N GLY A 15 -2.45 -2.09 37.76
CA GLY A 15 -1.38 -1.12 38.09
C GLY A 15 -0.82 -0.35 36.89
N LEU A 16 -1.23 -0.68 35.65
CA LEU A 16 -0.76 0.01 34.44
C LEU A 16 -0.99 1.54 34.53
N ARG A 17 -2.14 1.96 35.06
CA ARG A 17 -2.53 3.38 35.15
C ARG A 17 -1.47 4.21 35.89
N ASP A 18 -0.94 3.69 36.99
CA ASP A 18 0.03 4.40 37.84
C ASP A 18 1.44 4.44 37.24
N THR A 19 1.66 3.72 36.12
CA THR A 19 2.95 3.64 35.43
C THR A 19 3.01 4.46 34.14
N VAL A 20 1.89 5.02 33.68
CA VAL A 20 1.85 5.85 32.47
C VAL A 20 2.45 7.23 32.76
N LEU A 21 3.62 7.52 32.18
CA LEU A 21 4.28 8.82 32.31
C LEU A 21 3.93 9.79 31.16
N THR A 22 3.62 9.24 29.99
CA THR A 22 3.37 9.99 28.75
C THR A 22 2.47 9.19 27.82
N SER A 23 1.69 9.89 27.00
CA SER A 23 0.85 9.28 25.98
C SER A 23 0.94 10.08 24.67
N HIS A 24 0.88 9.38 23.55
CA HIS A 24 0.83 9.97 22.22
C HIS A 24 -0.32 9.35 21.43
N VAL A 25 -1.11 10.20 20.76
CA VAL A 25 -2.23 9.75 19.92
C VAL A 25 -2.01 10.27 18.51
N SER A 26 -1.79 9.33 17.58
CA SER A 26 -1.81 9.60 16.14
C SER A 26 -3.15 9.16 15.58
N ARG A 27 -3.84 10.06 14.87
CA ARG A 27 -5.12 9.78 14.21
C ARG A 27 -4.89 9.67 12.71
N GLN A 28 -5.45 8.62 12.12
CA GLN A 28 -5.41 8.38 10.68
C GLN A 28 -6.85 8.09 10.22
N ASP A 29 -7.30 8.83 9.21
CA ASP A 29 -8.59 8.61 8.58
C ASP A 29 -8.49 8.92 7.07
N PRO A 30 -8.62 7.91 6.17
CA PRO A 30 -8.79 6.48 6.48
C PRO A 30 -7.47 5.82 6.90
N ALA A 31 -7.52 4.98 7.94
CA ALA A 31 -6.34 4.22 8.42
C ALA A 31 -6.08 2.93 7.63
N LEU A 32 -7.09 2.41 6.92
CA LEU A 32 -6.98 1.17 6.16
C LEU A 32 -7.92 1.22 4.96
N VAL A 33 -7.50 0.60 3.85
CA VAL A 33 -8.39 0.37 2.71
C VAL A 33 -9.38 -0.74 3.07
N VAL A 34 -10.61 -0.35 3.34
CA VAL A 34 -11.72 -1.29 3.52
C VAL A 34 -12.48 -1.40 2.21
N ARG A 35 -12.69 -2.63 1.74
CA ARG A 35 -13.44 -2.89 0.50
C ARG A 35 -14.82 -3.46 0.84
N PRO A 36 -15.88 -3.02 0.16
CA PRO A 36 -17.18 -3.66 0.27
C PRO A 36 -17.13 -5.09 -0.30
N PRO A 37 -18.15 -5.92 -0.02
CA PRO A 37 -18.33 -7.19 -0.71
C PRO A 37 -18.24 -7.01 -2.24
N GLY A 38 -17.51 -7.90 -2.92
CA GLY A 38 -17.24 -7.78 -4.35
C GLY A 38 -16.08 -6.84 -4.74
N GLY A 39 -15.58 -6.00 -3.82
CA GLY A 39 -14.54 -5.00 -4.14
C GLY A 39 -13.21 -5.57 -4.62
N TYR A 40 -12.89 -6.84 -4.30
CA TYR A 40 -11.73 -7.53 -4.89
C TYR A 40 -11.94 -7.92 -6.36
N ALA A 41 -13.16 -8.21 -6.78
CA ALA A 41 -13.49 -8.45 -8.18
C ALA A 41 -13.33 -7.15 -8.99
N ASP A 42 -13.81 -6.02 -8.45
CA ASP A 42 -13.60 -4.70 -9.05
C ASP A 42 -12.13 -4.33 -9.13
N LEU A 43 -11.37 -4.62 -8.06
CA LEU A 43 -9.93 -4.41 -8.04
C LEU A 43 -9.21 -5.28 -9.08
N ARG A 44 -9.64 -6.53 -9.28
CA ARG A 44 -9.11 -7.39 -10.35
C ARG A 44 -9.35 -6.77 -11.72
N ALA A 45 -10.56 -6.28 -11.98
CA ALA A 45 -10.88 -5.59 -13.24
C ALA A 45 -10.05 -4.31 -13.43
N PHE A 46 -9.89 -3.52 -12.36
CA PHE A 46 -9.03 -2.34 -12.35
C PHE A 46 -7.57 -2.69 -12.65
N ASN A 47 -7.04 -3.73 -11.99
CA ASN A 47 -5.68 -4.21 -12.18
C ASN A 47 -5.43 -4.72 -13.60
N ALA A 48 -6.42 -5.29 -14.26
CA ALA A 48 -6.32 -5.68 -15.66
C ALA A 48 -6.21 -4.44 -16.58
N ARG A 49 -7.08 -3.44 -16.39
CA ARG A 49 -7.08 -2.19 -17.18
C ARG A 49 -5.80 -1.38 -17.00
N ARG A 50 -5.32 -1.21 -15.76
CA ARG A 50 -4.14 -0.38 -15.49
C ARG A 50 -2.88 -0.92 -16.15
N ARG A 51 -2.75 -2.24 -16.30
CA ARG A 51 -1.57 -2.88 -16.90
C ARG A 51 -1.46 -2.62 -18.40
N THR A 52 -2.55 -2.22 -19.06
CA THR A 52 -2.61 -2.06 -20.52
C THR A 52 -2.77 -0.61 -20.99
N THR A 53 -2.89 0.36 -20.06
CA THR A 53 -3.18 1.76 -20.40
C THR A 53 -1.95 2.54 -20.87
N ASP A 54 -1.15 3.08 -19.95
CA ASP A 54 0.09 3.81 -20.27
C ASP A 54 1.26 3.13 -19.54
N PRO A 55 2.22 2.53 -20.24
CA PRO A 55 3.33 1.83 -19.61
C PRO A 55 4.27 2.74 -18.80
N ARG A 56 4.23 4.07 -19.03
CA ARG A 56 5.03 5.06 -18.29
C ARG A 56 4.43 5.39 -16.93
N LEU A 57 3.14 5.12 -16.73
CA LEU A 57 2.44 5.39 -15.48
C LEU A 57 2.21 4.07 -14.74
N GLN A 58 2.87 3.90 -13.61
CA GLN A 58 2.68 2.74 -12.74
C GLN A 58 2.15 3.16 -11.38
N LEU A 59 1.06 2.53 -10.97
CA LEU A 59 0.51 2.71 -9.64
C LEU A 59 1.05 1.63 -8.70
N ALA A 60 1.52 2.04 -7.53
CA ALA A 60 2.02 1.17 -6.46
C ALA A 60 1.49 1.65 -5.11
N GLY A 61 1.49 0.76 -4.13
CA GLY A 61 0.88 0.93 -2.82
C GLY A 61 0.09 -0.30 -2.39
N ASP A 62 -0.41 -0.26 -1.17
CA ASP A 62 -1.18 -1.34 -0.55
C ASP A 62 -2.65 -1.41 -1.03
N TYR A 63 -3.13 -0.35 -1.70
CA TYR A 63 -4.46 -0.29 -2.35
C TYR A 63 -4.68 -1.36 -3.44
N PHE A 64 -3.63 -2.03 -3.94
CA PHE A 64 -3.72 -3.00 -5.03
C PHE A 64 -3.85 -4.46 -4.59
N GLY A 65 -4.03 -4.69 -3.29
CA GLY A 65 -4.33 -5.99 -2.68
C GLY A 65 -4.81 -5.84 -1.24
N PRO A 66 -4.72 -6.89 -0.40
CA PRO A 66 -4.88 -6.73 1.04
C PRO A 66 -3.89 -5.71 1.61
N SER A 67 -4.39 -4.74 2.38
CA SER A 67 -3.59 -3.63 2.92
C SER A 67 -2.49 -4.17 3.83
N SER A 68 -1.24 -3.99 3.43
CA SER A 68 -0.07 -4.48 4.15
C SER A 68 1.20 -3.79 3.67
N THR A 69 2.17 -3.63 4.57
CA THR A 69 3.50 -3.11 4.20
C THR A 69 4.17 -3.98 3.14
N TYR A 70 4.02 -5.31 3.24
CA TYR A 70 4.53 -6.23 2.23
C TYR A 70 3.85 -6.03 0.86
N GLY A 71 2.53 -5.86 0.84
CA GLY A 71 1.78 -5.57 -0.39
C GLY A 71 2.23 -4.26 -1.04
N ALA A 72 2.44 -3.21 -0.24
CA ALA A 72 3.00 -1.94 -0.73
C ALA A 72 4.39 -2.15 -1.36
N LEU A 73 5.31 -2.81 -0.65
CA LEU A 73 6.67 -3.08 -1.13
C LEU A 73 6.65 -3.85 -2.47
N ARG A 74 5.97 -5.00 -2.49
CA ARG A 74 5.89 -5.86 -3.68
C ARG A 74 5.29 -5.13 -4.86
N SER A 75 4.23 -4.35 -4.65
CA SER A 75 3.61 -3.57 -5.72
C SER A 75 4.56 -2.52 -6.32
N GLY A 76 5.43 -1.94 -5.49
CA GLY A 76 6.47 -1.00 -5.90
C GLY A 76 7.56 -1.67 -6.74
N GLU A 77 8.06 -2.82 -6.30
CA GLU A 77 9.02 -3.63 -7.05
C GLU A 77 8.46 -4.00 -8.44
N GLU A 78 7.21 -4.46 -8.49
CA GLU A 78 6.55 -4.78 -9.75
C GLU A 78 6.37 -3.55 -10.66
N ALA A 79 6.00 -2.40 -10.09
CA ALA A 79 5.88 -1.15 -10.84
C ALA A 79 7.22 -0.71 -11.44
N ALA A 80 8.30 -0.75 -10.64
CA ALA A 80 9.65 -0.44 -11.09
C ALA A 80 10.10 -1.38 -12.23
N ALA A 81 9.88 -2.70 -12.08
CA ALA A 81 10.22 -3.69 -13.09
C ALA A 81 9.50 -3.44 -14.43
N ARG A 82 8.22 -3.05 -14.39
CA ARG A 82 7.44 -2.72 -15.59
C ARG A 82 7.98 -1.47 -16.30
N ILE A 83 8.29 -0.40 -15.55
CA ILE A 83 8.91 0.81 -16.12
C ILE A 83 10.27 0.49 -16.74
N LEU A 84 11.12 -0.27 -16.03
CA LEU A 84 12.45 -0.63 -16.52
C LEU A 84 12.37 -1.42 -17.84
N THR A 85 11.42 -2.36 -17.92
CA THR A 85 11.15 -3.12 -19.15
C THR A 85 10.74 -2.20 -20.30
N HIS A 86 9.84 -1.24 -20.03
CA HIS A 86 9.39 -0.27 -21.03
C HIS A 86 10.54 0.64 -21.51
N LEU A 87 11.34 1.17 -20.59
CA LEU A 87 12.49 2.03 -20.90
C LEU A 87 13.56 1.27 -21.70
N THR A 88 13.82 0.01 -21.35
CA THR A 88 14.80 -0.82 -22.08
C THR A 88 14.33 -1.10 -23.51
N ARG A 89 13.04 -1.40 -23.69
CA ARG A 89 12.45 -1.65 -25.01
C ARG A 89 12.48 -0.39 -25.90
N THR A 90 12.12 0.75 -25.34
CA THR A 90 12.14 2.04 -26.05
C THR A 90 13.56 2.49 -26.39
N HIS A 91 14.53 2.27 -25.50
CA HIS A 91 15.94 2.52 -25.77
C HIS A 91 16.47 1.65 -26.93
N ARG A 92 16.15 0.36 -26.95
CA ARG A 92 16.52 -0.53 -28.08
C ARG A 92 15.88 -0.09 -29.39
N SER A 93 14.60 0.30 -29.40
CA SER A 93 13.96 0.80 -30.62
C SER A 93 14.52 2.13 -31.13
N ARG A 94 15.20 2.92 -30.27
CA ARG A 94 15.82 4.20 -30.63
C ARG A 94 17.26 4.08 -31.12
N ARG A 95 17.88 2.90 -31.02
CA ARG A 95 19.16 2.59 -31.67
C ARG A 95 18.90 1.76 -32.93
N PRO A 96 18.58 2.38 -34.10
CA PRO A 96 18.58 1.66 -35.35
C PRO A 96 20.03 1.30 -35.74
N HIS A 97 20.21 0.07 -36.22
CA HIS A 97 21.36 -0.44 -37.00
C HIS A 97 22.64 0.42 -36.98
N GLU A 98 23.52 0.17 -36.03
CA GLU A 98 24.95 0.35 -36.27
C GLU A 98 25.48 -1.01 -36.73
N SER A 99 25.60 -1.17 -38.04
CA SER A 99 26.23 -2.30 -38.73
C SER A 99 26.94 -1.75 -39.96
#